data_AF-A0A1J5A4C2-F1
#
_entry.id   AF-A0A1J5A4C2-F1
#
_cell.length_a   1.000
_cell.length_b   1.000
_cell.length_c   1.000
_cell.angle_alpha   90.00
_cell.angle_beta   90.00
_cell.angle_gamma   90.00
#
_symmetry.space_group_name_H-M   'P 1'
#
loop_
_entity.id
_entity.type
_entity.pdbx_description
1 polymer ?
#
loop_
_entity_poly.entity_id
_entity_poly.type
_entity_poly.pdbx_seq_one_letter_code
_entity_poly.pdbx_strand_id
1 'polypeptide(L)'
;MGNILRARGFAVTQITDPHAVLERVRADGQGVLLNMKLNHISGLEVLQSIRARYPHLPVIVVTGYRAEMAAVLEAALKIGAYTCFYKPLQIEELLRVLTRIQHQTLGEMLGWLARKEQKWSELSIQDPVSSS
;
A
#
# COMPACT_ATOMS: atom_id res chain seq x y z
N MET A 1 14.61 10.58 -3.55
CA MET A 1 13.65 9.82 -2.73
C MET A 1 14.01 8.35 -2.60
N GLY A 2 14.14 7.60 -3.70
CA GLY A 2 14.46 6.16 -3.64
C GLY A 2 15.71 5.84 -2.80
N ASN A 3 16.80 6.58 -2.98
CA ASN A 3 18.04 6.38 -2.21
C ASN A 3 17.87 6.64 -0.71
N ILE A 4 17.07 7.63 -0.33
CA ILE A 4 16.79 7.96 1.08
C ILE A 4 16.05 6.80 1.75
N LEU A 5 15.01 6.28 1.08
CA LEU A 5 14.23 5.15 1.60
C LEU A 5 15.08 3.87 1.67
N ARG A 6 15.91 3.59 0.66
CA ARG A 6 16.85 2.45 0.70
C ARG A 6 17.85 2.58 1.84
N ALA A 7 18.42 3.77 2.06
CA ALA A 7 19.31 4.04 3.19
C ALA A 7 18.63 3.86 4.56
N ARG A 8 17.29 3.90 4.60
CA ARG A 8 16.48 3.66 5.80
C ARG A 8 15.96 2.22 5.88
N GLY A 9 16.47 1.31 5.04
CA GLY A 9 16.19 -0.13 5.09
C GLY A 9 15.00 -0.59 4.24
N PHE A 10 14.38 0.28 3.45
CA PHE A 10 13.26 -0.11 2.59
C PHE A 10 13.74 -0.76 1.30
N ALA A 11 13.09 -1.86 0.90
CA ALA A 11 13.17 -2.36 -0.46
C ALA A 11 12.34 -1.44 -1.38
N VAL A 12 12.98 -0.79 -2.35
CA VAL A 12 12.34 0.21 -3.21
C VAL A 12 12.50 -0.14 -4.68
N THR A 13 11.37 -0.33 -5.36
CA THR A 13 11.27 -0.38 -6.82
C THR A 13 10.77 0.96 -7.32
N GLN A 14 11.49 1.59 -8.25
CA GLN A 14 11.07 2.85 -8.87
C GLN A 14 10.46 2.60 -10.22
N ILE A 15 9.22 3.06 -10.41
CA ILE A 15 8.48 2.98 -11.66
C ILE A 15 8.33 4.41 -12.20
N THR A 16 8.89 4.67 -13.38
CA THR A 16 8.88 5.98 -14.03
C THR A 16 7.96 6.02 -15.24
N ASP A 17 7.70 4.87 -15.85
CA ASP A 17 6.71 4.69 -16.91
C ASP A 17 5.35 4.34 -16.28
N PRO A 18 4.33 5.20 -16.40
CA PRO A 18 3.02 4.94 -15.82
C PRO A 18 2.30 3.75 -16.47
N HIS A 19 2.60 3.40 -17.72
CA HIS A 19 2.00 2.23 -18.39
C HIS A 19 2.49 0.91 -17.79
N ALA A 20 3.75 0.88 -17.33
CA ALA A 20 4.34 -0.29 -16.70
C ALA A 20 3.92 -0.48 -15.22
N VAL A 21 3.10 0.42 -14.65
CA VAL A 21 2.75 0.37 -13.21
C VAL A 21 2.02 -0.91 -12.85
N LEU A 22 1.03 -1.34 -13.64
CA LEU A 22 0.23 -2.53 -13.31
C LEU A 22 1.03 -3.83 -13.39
N GLU A 23 2.04 -3.89 -14.25
CA GLU A 23 2.90 -5.06 -14.37
C GLU A 23 3.98 -5.11 -13.28
N ARG A 24 4.42 -3.94 -12.82
CA ARG A 24 5.56 -3.80 -11.89
C ARG A 24 5.14 -3.64 -10.44
N VAL A 25 3.91 -3.20 -10.17
CA VAL A 25 3.33 -3.27 -8.82
C VAL A 25 3.06 -4.72 -8.52
N ARG A 26 3.78 -5.25 -7.53
CA ARG A 26 3.65 -6.64 -7.10
C ARG A 26 2.69 -6.75 -5.92
N ALA A 27 2.02 -7.89 -5.83
CA ALA A 27 1.10 -8.19 -4.73
C ALA A 27 1.81 -8.29 -3.36
N ASP A 28 3.11 -8.58 -3.34
CA ASP A 28 3.95 -8.62 -2.13
C ASP A 28 4.47 -7.23 -1.70
N GLY A 29 4.13 -6.17 -2.44
CA GLY A 29 4.43 -4.81 -2.03
C GLY A 29 3.68 -4.41 -0.76
N GLN A 30 4.36 -3.71 0.15
CA GLN A 30 3.75 -3.20 1.39
C GLN A 30 3.06 -1.84 1.21
N GLY A 31 3.30 -1.15 0.10
CA GLY A 31 2.67 0.12 -0.21
C GLY A 31 3.27 0.78 -1.45
N VAL A 32 2.58 1.81 -1.95
CA VAL A 32 2.97 2.58 -3.13
C VAL A 32 3.11 4.06 -2.77
N LEU A 33 4.20 4.68 -3.19
CA LEU A 33 4.35 6.15 -3.20
C LEU A 33 4.09 6.67 -4.61
N LEU A 34 2.94 7.31 -4.78
CA LEU A 34 2.46 7.75 -6.09
C LEU A 34 2.57 9.27 -6.24
N ASN A 35 3.38 9.73 -7.18
CA ASN A 35 3.42 11.14 -7.54
C ASN A 35 2.17 11.49 -8.38
N MET A 36 1.42 12.53 -8.03
CA MET A 36 0.20 12.91 -8.80
C MET A 36 0.51 13.50 -10.17
N LYS A 37 1.66 14.20 -10.28
CA LYS A 37 2.10 14.80 -11.54
C LYS A 37 3.10 13.86 -12.21
N LEU A 38 2.60 13.02 -13.13
CA LEU A 38 3.38 12.07 -13.93
C LEU A 38 3.38 12.49 -15.40
N ASN A 39 4.12 13.54 -15.76
CA ASN A 39 4.24 14.01 -17.14
C ASN A 39 2.89 14.04 -17.90
N HIS A 40 2.69 13.10 -18.84
CA HIS A 40 1.52 13.00 -19.72
C HIS A 40 0.34 12.17 -19.16
N ILE A 41 0.48 11.55 -17.99
CA ILE A 41 -0.53 10.66 -17.38
C ILE A 41 -0.97 11.21 -16.03
N SER A 42 -2.27 11.13 -15.76
CA SER A 42 -2.82 11.56 -14.49
C SER A 42 -2.46 10.53 -13.42
N GLY A 43 -1.80 10.94 -12.32
CA GLY A 43 -1.59 10.05 -11.18
C GLY A 43 -2.90 9.51 -10.60
N LEU A 44 -4.02 10.17 -10.86
CA LEU A 44 -5.35 9.75 -10.46
C LEU A 44 -5.81 8.48 -11.20
N GLU A 45 -5.51 8.36 -12.50
CA GLU A 45 -5.80 7.15 -13.30
C GLU A 45 -4.95 5.96 -12.83
N VAL A 46 -3.68 6.24 -12.49
CA VAL A 46 -2.79 5.23 -11.91
C VAL A 46 -3.32 4.74 -10.57
N LEU A 47 -3.78 5.66 -9.71
CA LEU A 47 -4.39 5.31 -8.44
C LEU A 47 -5.62 4.42 -8.65
N GLN A 48 -6.54 4.80 -9.53
CA GLN A 48 -7.73 4.00 -9.83
C GLN A 48 -7.37 2.58 -10.29
N SER A 49 -6.36 2.46 -11.15
CA SER A 49 -5.90 1.18 -11.69
C SER A 49 -5.28 0.29 -10.60
N ILE A 50 -4.43 0.85 -9.73
CA ILE A 50 -3.88 0.13 -8.56
C ILE A 50 -5.02 -0.31 -7.64
N ARG A 51 -5.98 0.57 -7.38
CA ARG A 51 -7.10 0.29 -6.48
C ARG A 51 -8.04 -0.80 -6.99
N ALA A 52 -8.28 -0.84 -8.30
CA ALA A 52 -9.05 -1.90 -8.94
C ALA A 52 -8.36 -3.27 -8.85
N ARG A 53 -7.03 -3.31 -8.98
CA ARG A 53 -6.24 -4.55 -8.97
C ARG A 53 -5.87 -5.04 -7.56
N TYR A 54 -5.56 -4.10 -6.66
CA TYR A 54 -5.02 -4.35 -5.32
C TYR A 54 -5.79 -3.54 -4.26
N PRO A 55 -7.01 -3.96 -3.91
CA PRO A 55 -7.91 -3.20 -3.05
C PRO A 55 -7.46 -3.08 -1.58
N HIS A 56 -6.38 -3.73 -1.17
CA HIS A 56 -5.85 -3.57 0.19
C HIS A 56 -4.46 -2.94 0.20
N LEU A 57 -3.86 -2.69 -0.97
CA LEU A 57 -2.53 -2.10 -1.06
C LEU A 57 -2.60 -0.60 -0.69
N PRO A 58 -1.88 -0.15 0.35
CA PRO A 58 -1.86 1.25 0.73
C PRO A 58 -1.17 2.10 -0.34
N VAL A 59 -1.86 3.14 -0.82
CA VAL A 59 -1.28 4.10 -1.78
C VAL A 59 -1.16 5.46 -1.11
N ILE A 60 0.08 5.89 -0.88
CA ILE A 60 0.39 7.22 -0.38
C ILE A 60 0.61 8.14 -1.57
N VAL A 61 -0.19 9.20 -1.64
CA VAL A 61 -0.11 10.18 -2.72
C VAL A 61 0.88 11.28 -2.36
N VAL A 62 1.68 11.70 -3.33
CA VAL A 62 2.64 12.80 -3.19
C VAL A 62 2.38 13.80 -4.32
N THR A 63 2.25 15.09 -4.00
CA THR A 63 2.07 16.13 -5.02
C THR A 63 2.89 17.39 -4.74
N GLY A 64 3.19 18.17 -5.77
CA GLY A 64 3.70 19.55 -5.65
C GLY A 64 2.59 20.55 -5.99
N TYR A 65 2.64 21.76 -5.41
CA TYR A 65 1.67 22.87 -5.55
C TYR A 65 0.37 22.68 -4.74
N ARG A 66 0.22 23.45 -3.65
CA ARG A 66 -0.89 23.30 -2.67
C ARG A 66 -2.24 23.83 -3.15
N ALA A 67 -2.27 24.97 -3.84
CA ALA A 67 -3.54 25.65 -4.14
C ALA A 67 -4.36 24.96 -5.24
N GLU A 68 -3.71 24.57 -6.35
CA GLU A 68 -4.39 23.99 -7.51
C GLU A 68 -4.72 22.50 -7.37
N MET A 69 -4.09 21.81 -6.40
CA MET A 69 -4.21 20.35 -6.24
C MET A 69 -5.15 19.91 -5.12
N ALA A 70 -5.83 20.83 -4.42
CA ALA A 70 -6.72 20.48 -3.32
C ALA A 70 -7.85 19.54 -3.77
N ALA A 71 -8.54 19.86 -4.86
CA ALA A 71 -9.59 19.02 -5.42
C ALA A 71 -9.08 17.65 -5.90
N VAL A 72 -7.88 17.62 -6.48
CA VAL A 72 -7.20 16.39 -6.95
C VAL A 72 -6.90 15.46 -5.77
N LEU A 73 -6.41 16.02 -4.66
CA LEU A 73 -6.12 15.25 -3.45
C LEU A 73 -7.39 14.76 -2.75
N GLU A 74 -8.43 15.59 -2.70
CA GLU A 74 -9.73 15.16 -2.19
C GLU A 74 -10.29 13.98 -3.01
N ALA A 75 -10.22 14.07 -4.34
CA ALA A 75 -10.61 12.96 -5.22
C ALA A 75 -9.76 11.71 -4.98
N ALA A 76 -8.44 11.85 -4.80
CA ALA A 76 -7.56 10.73 -4.51
C ALA A 76 -7.93 10.03 -3.20
N LEU A 77 -8.25 10.78 -2.14
CA LEU A 77 -8.74 10.21 -0.88
C LEU A 77 -10.07 9.48 -1.06
N LYS A 78 -11.02 10.05 -1.81
CA LYS A 78 -12.31 9.39 -2.13
C LYS A 78 -12.13 8.08 -2.90
N ILE A 79 -11.09 7.96 -3.73
CA ILE A 79 -10.76 6.74 -4.48
C ILE A 79 -10.05 5.69 -3.60
N GLY A 80 -9.62 6.07 -2.40
CA GLY A 80 -8.97 5.16 -1.45
C GLY A 80 -7.45 5.30 -1.38
N ALA A 81 -6.90 6.48 -1.67
CA ALA A 81 -5.55 6.80 -1.22
C ALA A 81 -5.47 6.70 0.31
N TYR A 82 -4.39 6.14 0.84
CA TYR A 82 -4.17 5.99 2.28
C TYR A 82 -3.98 7.35 2.96
N THR A 83 -3.18 8.21 2.34
CA THR A 83 -2.97 9.60 2.76
C THR A 83 -2.29 10.37 1.63
N CYS A 84 -2.15 11.69 1.81
CA CYS A 84 -1.48 12.57 0.87
C CYS A 84 -0.40 13.42 1.53
N PHE A 85 0.72 13.59 0.84
CA PHE A 85 1.82 14.46 1.21
C PHE A 85 2.05 15.55 0.16
N TYR A 86 2.43 16.73 0.65
CA TYR A 86 2.90 17.83 -0.20
C TYR A 86 4.42 17.82 -0.29
N LYS A 87 4.94 18.17 -1.46
CA LYS A 87 6.33 18.54 -1.65
C LYS A 87 6.56 19.99 -1.16
N PRO A 88 7.71 20.30 -0.53
CA PRO A 88 8.78 19.38 -0.15
C PRO A 88 8.32 18.40 0.95
N LEU A 89 8.63 17.10 0.76
CA LEU A 89 8.25 16.04 1.68
C LEU A 89 9.06 16.16 2.97
N GLN A 90 8.36 16.16 4.11
CA GLN A 90 9.00 15.92 5.40
C GLN A 90 9.29 14.43 5.53
N ILE A 91 10.56 14.05 5.41
CA ILE A 91 10.98 12.64 5.33
C ILE A 91 10.60 11.89 6.61
N GLU A 92 10.75 12.53 7.76
CA GLU A 92 10.44 11.98 9.08
C GLU A 92 8.94 11.67 9.21
N GLU A 93 8.09 12.54 8.67
CA GLU A 93 6.64 12.32 8.66
C GLU A 93 6.25 11.16 7.74
N LEU A 94 6.84 11.10 6.55
CA LEU A 94 6.63 9.98 5.65
C LEU A 94 7.05 8.66 6.30
N LEU A 95 8.22 8.63 6.94
CA LEU A 95 8.70 7.42 7.61
C LEU A 95 7.76 6.96 8.70
N ARG A 96 7.21 7.88 9.52
CA ARG A 96 6.20 7.53 10.52
C ARG A 96 4.98 6.86 9.89
N VAL A 97 4.51 7.36 8.74
CA VAL A 97 3.40 6.74 8.01
C VAL A 97 3.77 5.36 7.46
N LEU A 98 4.94 5.21 6.86
CA LEU A 98 5.41 3.92 6.33
C LEU A 98 5.57 2.87 7.44
N THR A 99 6.13 3.24 8.59
CA THR A 99 6.24 2.35 9.76
C THR A 99 4.86 1.94 10.27
N ARG A 100 3.90 2.87 10.31
CA ARG A 100 2.52 2.57 10.70
C ARG A 100 1.89 1.53 9.77
N ILE A 101 2.06 1.69 8.46
CA ILE A 101 1.56 0.73 7.46
C ILE A 101 2.19 -0.65 7.69
N GLN A 102 3.50 -0.73 7.87
CA GLN A 102 4.18 -2.01 8.14
C GLN A 102 3.64 -2.70 9.40
N HIS A 103 3.43 -1.97 10.48
CA HIS A 103 2.88 -2.53 11.72
C HIS A 103 1.44 -3.03 11.53
N GLN A 104 0.62 -2.32 10.75
CA GLN A 104 -0.75 -2.74 10.43
C GLN A 104 -0.75 -4.06 9.63
N THR A 105 0.05 -4.14 8.56
CA THR A 105 0.17 -5.35 7.74
C THR A 105 0.65 -6.54 8.56
N LEU A 106 1.67 -6.35 9.41
CA LEU A 106 2.18 -7.43 10.26
C LEU A 106 1.13 -7.89 11.28
N GLY A 107 0.42 -6.96 11.92
CA GLY A 107 -0.65 -7.28 12.87
C GLY A 107 -1.79 -8.07 12.22
N GLU A 108 -2.20 -7.70 11.01
CA GLU A 108 -3.21 -8.42 10.23
C GLU A 108 -2.76 -9.85 9.88
N MET A 109 -1.51 -10.01 9.44
CA MET A 109 -0.94 -11.33 9.12
C MET A 109 -0.83 -12.24 10.36
N LEU A 110 -0.32 -11.72 11.47
CA LEU A 110 -0.22 -12.46 12.73
C LEU A 110 -1.60 -12.85 13.26
N GLY A 111 -2.57 -11.93 13.20
CA GLY A 111 -3.94 -12.22 13.59
C GLY A 111 -4.60 -13.28 12.68
N TRP A 112 -4.29 -13.26 11.38
CA TRP A 112 -4.74 -14.30 10.45
C TRP A 112 -4.14 -15.66 10.79
N LEU A 113 -2.83 -15.74 11.07
CA LEU A 113 -2.15 -16.97 11.48
C LEU A 113 -2.76 -17.54 12.77
N ALA A 114 -2.96 -16.72 13.80
CA ALA A 114 -3.52 -17.14 15.07
C ALA A 114 -4.94 -17.73 14.93
N ARG A 115 -5.81 -17.09 14.12
CA ARG A 115 -7.16 -17.61 13.85
C ARG A 115 -7.14 -18.90 13.03
N LYS A 116 -6.18 -19.01 12.10
CA LYS A 116 -6.00 -20.21 11.31
C LYS A 116 -5.71 -21.39 12.22
N GLU A 117 -4.71 -21.28 13.11
CA GLU A 117 -4.29 -22.32 14.04
C GLU A 117 -5.43 -22.82 14.95
N GLN A 118 -6.24 -21.91 15.52
CA GLN A 118 -7.43 -22.28 16.30
C GLN A 118 -8.42 -23.14 15.50
N LYS A 119 -8.69 -22.74 14.25
CA LYS A 119 -9.60 -23.48 13.38
C LYS A 119 -9.10 -24.88 13.03
N TRP A 120 -7.79 -25.08 12.86
CA TRP A 120 -7.21 -26.42 12.63
C TRP A 120 -7.29 -27.27 13.90
N SER A 121 -7.11 -26.69 15.08
CA SER A 121 -7.27 -27.43 16.34
C SER A 121 -8.70 -27.89 16.61
N GLU A 122 -9.70 -27.08 16.26
CA GLU A 122 -11.13 -27.44 16.37
C GLU A 122 -11.55 -28.53 15.38
N LEU A 123 -11.01 -28.50 14.15
CA LEU A 123 -11.29 -29.50 13.11
C LEU A 123 -10.58 -30.84 13.36
N SER A 124 -9.41 -30.85 14.01
CA SER A 124 -8.67 -32.08 14.34
C SER A 124 -9.29 -32.91 15.49
N ILE A 125 -10.33 -32.40 16.16
CA ILE A 125 -11.04 -33.12 17.23
C ILE A 125 -12.21 -33.96 16.65
N GLN A 126 -12.53 -33.81 15.37
CA GLN A 126 -13.58 -34.58 14.68
C GLN A 126 -13.00 -35.58 13.67
N ASP A 127 -12.18 -36.54 14.14
CA ASP A 127 -11.97 -37.79 13.40
C ASP A 127 -12.75 -38.94 14.06
N PRO A 128 -13.67 -39.61 13.35
CA PRO A 128 -14.50 -40.67 13.88
C PRO A 128 -13.71 -41.99 13.92
N VAL A 129 -13.07 -42.28 15.04
CA VAL A 129 -12.70 -43.67 15.37
C VAL A 129 -13.82 -44.28 16.21
N SER A 130 -14.89 -44.72 15.54
CA SER A 130 -15.85 -45.66 16.09
C SER A 130 -16.62 -46.39 15.00
N SER A 131 -15.99 -47.42 14.42
CA SER A 131 -16.55 -48.67 13.88
C SER A 131 -15.46 -49.29 12.99
N SER A 132 -14.93 -50.49 13.23
CA SER A 132 -15.50 -51.71 13.80
C SER A 132 -14.44 -52.55 14.52
#